data_AF-A0A315X7Q7-F1
#
_entry.id   AF-A0A315X7Q7-F1
#
_cell.length_a   1.000
_cell.length_b   1.000
_cell.length_c   1.000
_cell.angle_alpha   90.00
_cell.angle_beta   90.00
_cell.angle_gamma   90.00
#
_symmetry.space_group_name_H-M   'P 1'
#
loop_
_entity.id
_entity.type
_entity.pdbx_description
1 polymer ?
#
loop_
_entity_poly.entity_id
_entity_poly.type
_entity_poly.pdbx_seq_one_letter_code
_entity_poly.pdbx_strand_id
1 'polypeptide(L)'
;MRQGKGMLRTWRRFRDESGQMLVLMGAGLAAFIAIVGLSVDVGQVVFTRTDLQKVADAAAFAGAQDLPSSSAATTNANNYVGLNASNTAAAVVISQTYNSNDTIQVTATRKVDYAFLRVVGLKGTTVSAKAKVRVGTFNGGSGIVPWGLVASSNKDFLGNNCFNGMVNGAPTFKQNQKCILKYGAGSNSGGDFGALALDGTGASNYRDDIVNGSTQKFAKGQKVEPQTGNMVGPTGQGIADRLAIAPPSTCNTNDRNQILKTVGGKTSIVSGCENHPRILIIPVVDKIDNPAVSTILGFAFMFLHGEAGGGGHTSVETEFVSFVTAIPGATYNGPANGSSSTAIMLVE
;
A
#
# COMPACT_ATOMS: atom_id res chain seq x y z
N MET A 1 -41.95 57.53 -92.42
CA MET A 1 -41.67 58.36 -91.22
C MET A 1 -41.75 57.49 -89.97
N ARG A 2 -40.80 57.70 -89.03
CA ARG A 2 -40.77 57.31 -87.59
C ARG A 2 -40.63 55.81 -87.26
N GLN A 3 -39.45 55.30 -86.89
CA GLN A 3 -38.69 55.40 -85.61
C GLN A 3 -39.42 54.93 -84.34
N GLY A 4 -38.78 53.97 -83.64
CA GLY A 4 -39.01 53.60 -82.24
C GLY A 4 -38.12 52.40 -81.86
N LYS A 5 -36.79 52.58 -81.76
CA LYS A 5 -36.02 52.63 -80.49
C LYS A 5 -36.42 51.57 -79.45
N GLY A 6 -35.51 50.63 -79.21
CA GLY A 6 -35.65 49.59 -78.19
C GLY A 6 -35.47 50.10 -76.78
N MET A 7 -35.84 49.26 -75.81
CA MET A 7 -35.28 49.23 -74.47
C MET A 7 -35.71 47.95 -73.74
N LEU A 8 -34.83 47.50 -72.83
CA LEU A 8 -35.04 46.55 -71.73
C LEU A 8 -34.91 45.07 -72.13
N ARG A 9 -34.12 44.24 -71.45
CA ARG A 9 -33.50 44.36 -70.13
C ARG A 9 -32.38 43.33 -70.13
N THR A 10 -31.12 43.76 -70.09
CA THR A 10 -30.02 42.87 -69.74
C THR A 10 -30.27 42.42 -68.31
N TRP A 11 -30.70 41.18 -68.15
CA TRP A 11 -30.72 40.51 -66.86
C TRP A 11 -29.27 40.43 -66.40
N ARG A 12 -28.86 41.44 -65.62
CA ARG A 12 -27.67 41.35 -64.78
C ARG A 12 -27.93 40.18 -63.84
N ARG A 13 -27.35 39.03 -64.20
CA ARG A 13 -27.18 37.88 -63.31
C ARG A 13 -26.45 38.42 -62.09
N PHE A 14 -27.16 38.65 -61.01
CA PHE A 14 -26.53 38.74 -59.70
C PHE A 14 -25.83 37.39 -59.51
N ARG A 15 -24.50 37.43 -59.58
CA ARG A 15 -23.66 36.28 -59.34
C ARG A 15 -23.72 36.07 -57.83
N ASP A 16 -24.62 35.18 -57.42
CA ASP A 16 -24.87 34.83 -56.03
C ASP A 16 -23.64 34.14 -55.45
N GLU A 17 -22.91 34.81 -54.55
CA GLU A 17 -21.77 34.22 -53.81
C GLU A 17 -22.24 33.27 -52.68
N SER A 18 -23.55 33.12 -52.50
CA SER A 18 -24.20 32.22 -51.54
C SER A 18 -23.84 30.73 -51.75
N GLY A 19 -23.38 30.33 -52.94
CA GLY A 19 -22.93 28.96 -53.22
C GLY A 19 -21.56 28.60 -52.64
N GLN A 20 -20.62 29.55 -52.57
CA GLN A 20 -19.28 29.30 -52.02
C GLN A 20 -19.30 29.21 -50.49
N MET A 21 -20.15 30.00 -49.86
CA MET A 21 -20.29 29.98 -48.40
C MET A 21 -20.82 28.63 -47.91
N LEU A 22 -21.76 28.00 -48.64
CA LEU A 22 -22.29 26.68 -48.31
C LEU A 22 -21.19 25.61 -48.31
N VAL A 23 -20.30 25.63 -49.30
CA VAL A 23 -19.20 24.67 -49.44
C VAL A 23 -18.18 24.86 -48.31
N LEU A 24 -17.79 26.10 -48.01
CA LEU A 24 -16.86 26.41 -46.92
C LEU A 24 -17.44 26.07 -45.55
N MET A 25 -18.74 26.33 -45.33
CA MET A 25 -19.41 26.00 -44.08
C MET A 25 -19.54 24.49 -43.89
N GLY A 26 -19.87 23.75 -44.95
CA GLY A 26 -19.89 22.28 -44.93
C GLY A 26 -18.50 21.68 -44.67
N ALA A 27 -17.47 22.18 -45.33
CA ALA A 27 -16.08 21.75 -45.11
C ALA A 27 -15.59 22.09 -43.69
N GLY A 28 -15.91 23.28 -43.19
CA GLY A 28 -15.58 23.71 -41.83
C GLY A 28 -16.27 22.86 -40.77
N LEU A 29 -17.56 22.57 -40.94
CA LEU A 29 -18.30 21.69 -40.04
C LEU A 29 -17.73 20.26 -40.04
N ALA A 30 -17.40 19.72 -41.22
CA ALA A 30 -16.78 18.41 -41.33
C ALA A 30 -15.40 18.36 -40.64
N ALA A 31 -14.58 19.40 -40.81
CA ALA A 31 -13.31 19.52 -40.11
C ALA A 31 -13.49 19.60 -38.58
N PHE A 32 -14.49 20.35 -38.11
CA PHE A 32 -14.81 20.46 -36.68
C PHE A 32 -15.24 19.11 -36.08
N ILE A 33 -16.14 18.39 -36.77
CA ILE A 33 -16.58 17.05 -36.36
C ILE A 33 -15.40 16.07 -36.33
N ALA A 34 -14.48 16.15 -37.31
CA ALA A 34 -13.30 15.31 -37.33
C ALA A 34 -12.38 15.56 -36.12
N ILE A 35 -12.17 16.82 -35.73
CA ILE A 35 -11.35 17.17 -34.55
C ILE A 35 -12.02 16.71 -33.26
N VAL A 36 -13.34 16.90 -33.12
CA VAL A 36 -14.10 16.41 -31.96
C VAL A 36 -14.04 14.89 -31.88
N GLY A 37 -14.24 14.20 -33.01
CA GLY A 37 -14.16 12.75 -33.08
C GLY A 37 -12.79 12.21 -32.68
N LEU A 38 -11.71 12.82 -33.17
CA LEU A 38 -10.35 12.48 -32.77
C LEU A 38 -10.14 12.71 -31.27
N SER A 39 -10.67 13.80 -30.71
CA SER A 39 -10.58 14.09 -29.29
C SER A 39 -11.29 13.03 -28.43
N VAL A 40 -12.45 12.53 -28.88
CA VAL A 40 -13.20 11.45 -28.21
C VAL A 40 -12.40 10.13 -28.24
N ASP A 41 -11.87 9.76 -29.41
CA ASP A 41 -11.10 8.52 -29.56
C ASP A 41 -9.82 8.52 -28.71
N VAL A 42 -9.08 9.65 -28.71
CA VAL A 42 -7.91 9.82 -27.84
C VAL A 42 -8.30 9.80 -26.37
N GLY A 43 -9.40 10.46 -26.01
CA GLY A 43 -9.94 10.44 -24.65
C GLY A 43 -10.24 9.02 -24.16
N GLN A 44 -10.85 8.19 -25.00
CA GLN A 44 -11.14 6.79 -24.69
C GLN A 44 -9.86 5.96 -24.49
N VAL A 45 -8.83 6.16 -25.32
CA VAL A 45 -7.53 5.48 -25.17
C VAL A 45 -6.85 5.87 -23.86
N VAL A 46 -6.81 7.17 -23.54
CA VAL A 46 -6.18 7.67 -22.31
C VAL A 46 -6.93 7.17 -21.07
N PHE A 47 -8.27 7.26 -21.07
CA PHE A 47 -9.10 6.73 -19.98
C PHE A 47 -8.86 5.23 -19.76
N THR A 48 -8.82 4.45 -20.85
CA THR A 48 -8.55 3.00 -20.78
C THR A 48 -7.16 2.72 -20.23
N ARG A 49 -6.15 3.54 -20.57
CA ARG A 49 -4.79 3.38 -20.02
C ARG A 49 -4.77 3.61 -18.51
N THR A 50 -5.44 4.65 -18.02
CA THR A 50 -5.53 4.92 -16.57
C THR A 50 -6.28 3.83 -15.83
N ASP A 51 -7.34 3.29 -16.42
CA ASP A 51 -8.07 2.13 -15.89
C ASP A 51 -7.17 0.89 -15.79
N LEU A 52 -6.46 0.56 -16.89
CA LEU A 52 -5.52 -0.57 -16.92
C LEU A 52 -4.37 -0.43 -15.92
N GLN A 53 -3.90 0.79 -15.64
CA GLN A 53 -2.85 1.00 -14.63
C GLN A 53 -3.34 0.60 -13.24
N LYS A 54 -4.54 1.04 -12.83
CA LYS A 54 -5.16 0.65 -11.55
C LYS A 54 -5.30 -0.86 -11.43
N VAL A 55 -5.72 -1.52 -12.52
CA VAL A 55 -5.85 -2.98 -12.58
C VAL A 55 -4.49 -3.67 -12.44
N ALA A 56 -3.47 -3.17 -13.15
CA ALA A 56 -2.12 -3.73 -13.09
C ALA A 56 -1.52 -3.58 -11.69
N ASP A 57 -1.64 -2.40 -11.06
CA ASP A 57 -1.12 -2.13 -9.71
C ASP A 57 -1.78 -3.04 -8.66
N ALA A 58 -3.11 -3.13 -8.69
CA ALA A 58 -3.86 -3.98 -7.79
C ALA A 58 -3.52 -5.46 -7.97
N ALA A 59 -3.43 -5.94 -9.21
CA ALA A 59 -3.10 -7.33 -9.52
C ALA A 59 -1.65 -7.67 -9.13
N ALA A 60 -0.70 -6.77 -9.38
CA ALA A 60 0.69 -6.99 -9.01
C ALA A 60 0.87 -6.99 -7.49
N PHE A 61 0.16 -6.10 -6.78
CA PHE A 61 0.17 -6.09 -5.32
C PHE A 61 -0.47 -7.35 -4.72
N ALA A 62 -1.60 -7.80 -5.29
CA ALA A 62 -2.24 -9.04 -4.86
C ALA A 62 -1.35 -10.27 -5.08
N GLY A 63 -0.75 -10.40 -6.26
CA GLY A 63 0.16 -11.52 -6.55
C GLY A 63 1.44 -11.47 -5.72
N ALA A 64 1.96 -10.28 -5.40
CA ALA A 64 3.15 -10.12 -4.56
C ALA A 64 2.98 -10.71 -3.16
N GLN A 65 1.74 -10.79 -2.64
CA GLN A 65 1.45 -11.34 -1.31
C GLN A 65 1.75 -12.84 -1.22
N ASP A 66 1.67 -13.56 -2.34
CA ASP A 66 1.89 -15.00 -2.37
C ASP A 66 3.33 -15.38 -2.76
N LEU A 67 4.18 -14.40 -3.06
CA LEU A 67 5.61 -14.66 -3.26
C LEU A 67 6.26 -15.21 -1.98
N PRO A 68 7.22 -16.16 -2.10
CA PRO A 68 7.90 -16.60 -3.32
C PRO A 68 7.20 -17.72 -4.11
N SER A 69 5.97 -18.11 -3.74
CA SER A 69 5.21 -19.14 -4.46
C SER A 69 4.72 -18.62 -5.81
N SER A 70 5.39 -18.99 -6.89
CA SER A 70 5.09 -18.47 -8.23
C SER A 70 3.72 -18.87 -8.74
N SER A 71 3.25 -20.07 -8.41
CA SER A 71 1.94 -20.58 -8.82
C SER A 71 0.80 -19.82 -8.13
N ALA A 72 0.89 -19.63 -6.80
CA ALA A 72 -0.09 -18.89 -6.02
C ALA A 72 -0.12 -17.42 -6.43
N ALA A 73 1.05 -16.78 -6.55
CA ALA A 73 1.19 -15.39 -6.99
C ALA A 73 0.57 -15.15 -8.38
N THR A 74 0.82 -16.04 -9.34
CA THR A 74 0.25 -15.94 -10.69
C THR A 74 -1.27 -16.11 -10.66
N THR A 75 -1.77 -17.08 -9.90
CA THR A 75 -3.22 -17.34 -9.77
C THR A 75 -3.93 -16.14 -9.18
N ASN A 76 -3.41 -15.60 -8.08
CA ASN A 76 -4.03 -14.48 -7.38
C ASN A 76 -3.97 -13.19 -8.22
N ALA A 77 -2.83 -12.90 -8.87
CA ALA A 77 -2.73 -11.76 -9.80
C ALA A 77 -3.77 -11.85 -10.94
N ASN A 78 -3.94 -13.03 -11.55
CA ASN A 78 -4.93 -13.23 -12.62
C ASN A 78 -6.38 -13.08 -12.13
N ASN A 79 -6.69 -13.58 -10.93
CA ASN A 79 -8.02 -13.40 -10.32
C ASN A 79 -8.34 -11.91 -10.13
N TYR A 80 -7.37 -11.11 -9.66
CA TYR A 80 -7.57 -9.67 -9.51
C TYR A 80 -7.76 -8.94 -10.85
N VAL A 81 -7.08 -9.35 -11.92
CA VAL A 81 -7.36 -8.78 -13.26
C VAL A 81 -8.78 -9.14 -13.71
N GLY A 82 -9.21 -10.39 -13.53
CA GLY A 82 -10.54 -10.85 -13.94
C GLY A 82 -11.69 -10.18 -13.19
N LEU A 83 -11.50 -9.86 -11.91
CA LEU A 83 -12.48 -9.15 -11.08
C LEU A 83 -12.59 -7.66 -11.43
N ASN A 84 -11.47 -7.02 -11.78
CA ASN A 84 -11.41 -5.58 -11.98
C ASN A 84 -11.56 -5.15 -13.45
N ALA A 85 -11.57 -6.09 -14.40
CA ALA A 85 -11.65 -5.74 -15.82
C ALA A 85 -12.21 -6.84 -16.73
N SER A 86 -13.40 -6.63 -17.29
CA SER A 86 -13.91 -7.42 -18.41
C SER A 86 -13.06 -7.20 -19.67
N ASN A 87 -12.90 -8.22 -20.53
CA ASN A 87 -12.18 -8.15 -21.81
C ASN A 87 -10.72 -7.68 -21.70
N THR A 88 -10.04 -7.97 -20.60
CA THR A 88 -8.64 -7.59 -20.36
C THR A 88 -7.77 -8.82 -20.25
N ALA A 89 -6.71 -8.88 -21.04
CA ALA A 89 -5.70 -9.93 -20.96
C ALA A 89 -4.62 -9.54 -19.94
N ALA A 90 -4.16 -10.52 -19.16
CA ALA A 90 -3.08 -10.37 -18.20
C ALA A 90 -1.86 -11.18 -18.64
N ALA A 91 -0.67 -10.59 -18.54
CA ALA A 91 0.59 -11.32 -18.55
C ALA A 91 1.30 -11.09 -17.22
N VAL A 92 1.55 -12.17 -16.49
CA VAL A 92 2.24 -12.15 -15.19
C VAL A 92 3.63 -12.73 -15.36
N VAL A 93 4.65 -12.00 -14.92
CA VAL A 93 6.05 -12.42 -14.96
C VAL A 93 6.60 -12.34 -13.56
N ILE A 94 7.14 -13.45 -13.06
CA ILE A 94 7.85 -13.51 -11.78
C ILE A 94 9.34 -13.58 -12.06
N SER A 95 10.10 -12.76 -11.35
CA SER A 95 11.53 -12.55 -11.57
C SER A 95 12.26 -12.38 -10.24
N GLN A 96 13.59 -12.32 -10.32
CA GLN A 96 14.49 -12.07 -9.20
C GLN A 96 15.14 -10.70 -9.37
N THR A 97 15.04 -9.86 -8.34
CA THR A 97 15.85 -8.64 -8.20
C THR A 97 17.01 -8.88 -7.24
N TYR A 98 16.72 -9.39 -6.04
CA TYR A 98 17.74 -9.76 -5.05
C TYR A 98 17.66 -11.25 -4.69
N ASN A 99 16.46 -11.74 -4.42
CA ASN A 99 16.20 -13.14 -4.07
C ASN A 99 15.30 -13.82 -5.10
N SER A 100 15.38 -15.14 -5.17
CA SER A 100 14.55 -15.93 -6.09
C SER A 100 13.07 -15.65 -5.83
N ASN A 101 12.32 -15.34 -6.90
CA ASN A 101 10.90 -15.04 -6.88
C ASN A 101 10.50 -13.92 -5.89
N ASP A 102 11.31 -12.86 -5.79
CA ASP A 102 11.00 -11.70 -4.94
C ASP A 102 10.24 -10.59 -5.67
N THR A 103 10.09 -10.69 -6.99
CA THR A 103 9.54 -9.63 -7.83
C THR A 103 8.49 -10.18 -8.78
N ILE A 104 7.34 -9.50 -8.85
CA ILE A 104 6.26 -9.79 -9.79
C ILE A 104 6.00 -8.57 -10.67
N GLN A 105 5.74 -8.80 -11.95
CA GLN A 105 5.31 -7.80 -12.90
C GLN A 105 4.00 -8.27 -13.55
N VAL A 106 2.99 -7.42 -13.53
CA VAL A 106 1.72 -7.65 -14.22
C VAL A 106 1.58 -6.66 -15.36
N THR A 107 1.25 -7.17 -16.55
CA THR A 107 0.92 -6.37 -17.73
C THR A 107 -0.54 -6.61 -18.07
N ALA A 108 -1.38 -5.58 -17.93
CA ALA A 108 -2.77 -5.61 -18.32
C ALA A 108 -2.94 -5.02 -19.72
N THR A 109 -3.68 -5.70 -20.60
CA THR A 109 -3.83 -5.32 -22.01
C THR A 109 -5.29 -5.36 -22.45
N ARG A 110 -5.77 -4.30 -23.09
CA ARG A 110 -7.14 -4.20 -23.63
C ARG A 110 -7.13 -3.59 -25.03
N LYS A 111 -7.95 -4.16 -25.92
CA LYS A 111 -8.20 -3.57 -27.25
C LYS A 111 -9.29 -2.49 -27.13
N VAL A 112 -9.02 -1.33 -27.70
CA VAL A 112 -9.95 -0.19 -27.78
C VAL A 112 -10.26 0.05 -29.25
N ASP A 113 -11.50 -0.17 -29.65
CA ASP A 113 -11.96 0.15 -31.00
C ASP A 113 -12.26 1.66 -31.09
N TYR A 114 -11.88 2.30 -32.20
CA TYR A 114 -12.15 3.71 -32.41
C TYR A 114 -13.60 3.93 -32.87
N ALA A 115 -14.23 4.98 -32.36
CA ALA A 115 -15.57 5.40 -32.74
C ALA A 115 -15.55 6.24 -34.02
N PHE A 116 -14.74 7.31 -34.07
CA PHE A 116 -14.77 8.29 -35.16
C PHE A 116 -13.69 8.06 -36.21
N LEU A 117 -12.47 7.68 -35.80
CA LEU A 117 -11.36 7.37 -36.70
C LEU A 117 -11.66 6.16 -37.61
N ARG A 118 -12.73 5.40 -37.33
CA ARG A 118 -13.24 4.37 -38.23
C ARG A 118 -13.68 4.89 -39.59
N VAL A 119 -14.11 6.15 -39.67
CA VAL A 119 -14.49 6.84 -40.91
C VAL A 119 -13.30 6.98 -41.86
N VAL A 120 -12.09 7.12 -41.32
CA VAL A 120 -10.84 7.20 -42.09
C VAL A 120 -10.10 5.85 -42.19
N GLY A 121 -10.78 4.75 -41.83
CA GLY A 121 -10.27 3.38 -41.98
C GLY A 121 -9.50 2.83 -40.78
N LEU A 122 -9.33 3.59 -39.69
CA LEU A 122 -8.65 3.12 -38.48
C LEU A 122 -9.64 2.40 -37.55
N LYS A 123 -9.37 1.14 -37.20
CA LYS A 123 -10.33 0.31 -36.47
C LYS A 123 -10.18 0.35 -34.94
N GLY A 124 -8.98 0.60 -34.43
CA GLY A 124 -8.69 0.60 -32.99
C GLY A 124 -7.20 0.47 -32.69
N THR A 125 -6.88 0.40 -31.40
CA THR A 125 -5.52 0.20 -30.90
C THR A 125 -5.52 -0.72 -29.67
N THR A 126 -4.37 -1.34 -29.39
CA THR A 126 -4.16 -2.13 -28.18
C THR A 126 -3.48 -1.25 -27.14
N VAL A 127 -4.13 -1.07 -26.00
CA VAL A 127 -3.60 -0.31 -24.86
C VAL A 127 -3.08 -1.29 -23.82
N SER A 128 -1.93 -0.97 -23.23
CA SER A 128 -1.36 -1.76 -22.14
C SER A 128 -0.86 -0.86 -21.01
N ALA A 129 -0.89 -1.41 -19.80
CA ALA A 129 -0.31 -0.83 -18.60
C ALA A 129 0.48 -1.90 -17.85
N LYS A 130 1.51 -1.49 -17.11
CA LYS A 130 2.42 -2.38 -16.39
C LYS A 130 2.57 -1.91 -14.96
N ALA A 131 2.65 -2.87 -14.06
CA ALA A 131 2.98 -2.64 -12.66
C ALA A 131 3.99 -3.68 -12.22
N LYS A 132 5.01 -3.24 -11.47
CA LYS A 132 6.05 -4.11 -10.94
C LYS A 132 6.17 -3.91 -9.44
N VAL A 133 6.22 -5.02 -8.73
CA VAL A 133 6.12 -5.08 -7.28
C VAL A 133 7.16 -6.04 -6.75
N ARG A 134 7.87 -5.63 -5.71
CA ARG A 134 8.90 -6.42 -5.06
C ARG A 134 8.54 -6.62 -3.60
N VAL A 135 8.66 -7.85 -3.12
CA VAL A 135 8.60 -8.14 -1.68
C VAL A 135 9.96 -7.81 -1.08
N GLY A 136 9.97 -7.12 0.04
CA GLY A 136 11.17 -6.81 0.80
C GLY A 136 10.96 -7.00 2.30
N THR A 137 12.02 -6.75 3.06
CA THR A 137 11.94 -6.65 4.53
C THR A 137 12.12 -5.20 4.92
N PHE A 138 11.25 -4.69 5.80
CA PHE A 138 11.38 -3.34 6.35
C PHE A 138 12.66 -3.26 7.18
N ASN A 139 13.59 -2.38 6.78
CA ASN A 139 14.92 -2.28 7.37
C ASN A 139 15.09 -1.02 8.24
N GLY A 140 14.11 -0.12 8.21
CA GLY A 140 14.12 1.10 9.00
C GLY A 140 13.27 2.22 8.40
N GLY A 141 12.84 3.12 9.27
CA GLY A 141 11.98 4.26 8.96
C GLY A 141 11.56 4.99 10.24
N SER A 142 10.62 5.91 10.12
CA SER A 142 9.90 6.55 11.23
C SER A 142 8.52 5.89 11.41
N GLY A 143 7.71 6.36 12.36
CA GLY A 143 6.36 5.85 12.63
C GLY A 143 6.36 4.57 13.46
N ILE A 144 7.45 4.30 14.17
CA ILE A 144 7.63 3.11 14.99
C ILE A 144 7.08 3.38 16.39
N VAL A 145 6.32 2.44 16.97
CA VAL A 145 5.72 2.62 18.31
C VAL A 145 6.70 2.17 19.41
N PRO A 146 6.58 2.71 20.64
CA PRO A 146 7.64 2.67 21.65
C PRO A 146 7.61 1.38 22.50
N TRP A 147 7.41 0.24 21.86
CA TRP A 147 7.47 -1.07 22.52
C TRP A 147 8.55 -1.93 21.87
N GLY A 148 9.33 -2.69 22.63
CA GLY A 148 10.30 -3.61 22.04
C GLY A 148 9.77 -5.03 22.00
N LEU A 149 9.75 -5.64 20.81
CA LEU A 149 9.49 -7.06 20.67
C LEU A 149 10.80 -7.83 20.89
N VAL A 150 10.98 -8.38 22.09
CA VAL A 150 12.25 -8.99 22.52
C VAL A 150 12.50 -10.34 21.85
N ALA A 151 13.48 -10.45 20.97
CA ALA A 151 13.84 -11.69 20.29
C ALA A 151 14.99 -12.42 21.01
N SER A 152 14.72 -12.90 22.23
CA SER A 152 15.68 -13.65 23.02
C SER A 152 15.03 -14.83 23.75
N SER A 153 15.80 -15.91 23.86
CA SER A 153 15.47 -17.05 24.72
C SER A 153 16.05 -16.93 26.13
N ASN A 154 16.82 -15.87 26.41
CA ASN A 154 17.34 -15.61 27.75
C ASN A 154 16.18 -15.23 28.68
N LYS A 155 16.01 -15.99 29.76
CA LYS A 155 14.97 -15.77 30.77
C LYS A 155 15.24 -14.57 31.68
N ASP A 156 16.46 -14.06 31.66
CA ASP A 156 16.84 -12.86 32.42
C ASP A 156 16.29 -11.59 31.80
N PHE A 157 16.00 -11.60 30.49
CA PHE A 157 15.39 -10.46 29.80
C PHE A 157 13.87 -10.55 29.84
N LEU A 158 13.22 -9.42 29.58
CA LEU A 158 11.79 -9.37 29.38
C LEU A 158 11.38 -10.30 28.21
N GLY A 159 10.93 -11.51 28.55
CA GLY A 159 10.52 -12.51 27.57
C GLY A 159 9.30 -12.05 26.77
N ASN A 160 9.07 -12.70 25.62
CA ASN A 160 7.79 -12.61 24.94
C ASN A 160 7.34 -14.01 24.52
N ASN A 161 6.03 -14.27 24.60
CA ASN A 161 5.43 -15.59 24.32
C ASN A 161 5.33 -15.92 22.82
N CYS A 162 5.60 -14.94 21.97
CA CYS A 162 5.52 -15.04 20.51
C CYS A 162 6.86 -15.31 19.84
N PHE A 163 7.99 -15.16 20.52
CA PHE A 163 9.29 -15.48 19.94
C PHE A 163 9.38 -16.99 19.72
N ASN A 164 9.71 -17.37 18.49
CA ASN A 164 9.77 -18.76 18.05
C ASN A 164 11.20 -19.23 17.74
N GLY A 165 12.21 -18.38 18.00
CA GLY A 165 13.61 -18.65 17.76
C GLY A 165 14.19 -17.91 16.55
N MET A 166 15.46 -18.21 16.26
CA MET A 166 16.19 -17.61 15.15
C MET A 166 16.28 -18.59 13.98
N VAL A 167 15.97 -18.13 12.78
CA VAL A 167 16.17 -18.89 11.54
C VAL A 167 17.06 -18.06 10.62
N ASN A 168 18.20 -18.62 10.20
CA ASN A 168 19.20 -17.93 9.37
C ASN A 168 19.64 -16.56 9.94
N GLY A 169 19.76 -16.43 11.26
CA GLY A 169 20.13 -15.18 11.90
C GLY A 169 19.03 -14.10 11.93
N ALA A 170 17.80 -14.44 11.55
CA ALA A 170 16.63 -13.57 11.67
C ALA A 170 15.65 -14.11 12.74
N PRO A 171 15.05 -13.21 13.55
CA PRO A 171 14.06 -13.61 14.55
C PRO A 171 12.76 -14.03 13.89
N THR A 172 12.18 -15.12 14.41
CA THR A 172 10.88 -15.64 13.99
C THR A 172 9.85 -15.53 15.09
N PHE A 173 8.60 -15.31 14.69
CA PHE A 173 7.48 -15.11 15.61
C PHE A 173 6.33 -16.05 15.28
N LYS A 174 5.63 -16.50 16.32
CA LYS A 174 4.44 -17.34 16.22
C LYS A 174 3.31 -16.54 15.56
N GLN A 175 2.64 -17.18 14.62
CA GLN A 175 1.49 -16.65 13.89
C GLN A 175 0.19 -16.99 14.63
N ASN A 176 -0.87 -16.21 14.40
CA ASN A 176 -2.20 -16.44 14.98
C ASN A 176 -2.21 -16.56 16.51
N GLN A 177 -1.31 -15.85 17.19
CA GLN A 177 -1.21 -15.87 18.65
C GLN A 177 -1.09 -14.43 19.17
N LYS A 178 -1.76 -14.17 20.30
CA LYS A 178 -1.59 -12.93 21.04
C LYS A 178 -0.19 -12.83 21.66
N CYS A 179 0.46 -11.71 21.42
CA CYS A 179 1.76 -11.31 21.90
C CYS A 179 1.61 -10.16 22.90
N ILE A 180 2.28 -10.27 24.03
CA ILE A 180 2.33 -9.19 25.02
C ILE A 180 3.59 -8.36 24.74
N LEU A 181 3.40 -7.05 24.55
CA LEU A 181 4.50 -6.11 24.28
C LEU A 181 4.80 -5.20 25.45
N LYS A 182 3.75 -4.90 26.22
CA LYS A 182 3.88 -4.21 27.47
C LYS A 182 3.33 -5.07 28.58
N TYR A 183 4.03 -5.09 29.69
CA TYR A 183 3.68 -5.86 30.87
C TYR A 183 3.20 -4.93 31.98
N GLY A 184 2.39 -5.49 32.88
CA GLY A 184 1.97 -4.83 34.11
C GLY A 184 2.88 -5.18 35.29
N ALA A 185 2.68 -4.51 36.43
CA ALA A 185 3.39 -4.83 37.66
C ALA A 185 3.28 -6.31 38.04
N GLY A 186 4.36 -6.91 38.56
CA GLY A 186 4.39 -8.30 39.01
C GLY A 186 4.35 -9.37 37.91
N SER A 187 4.31 -8.98 36.63
CA SER A 187 4.30 -9.92 35.49
C SER A 187 5.68 -10.48 35.15
N ASN A 188 6.75 -9.87 35.69
CA ASN A 188 8.12 -10.31 35.56
C ASN A 188 8.88 -9.96 36.85
N SER A 189 10.06 -10.53 37.03
CA SER A 189 10.91 -10.30 38.22
C SER A 189 11.65 -8.95 38.18
N GLY A 190 11.50 -8.15 37.11
CA GLY A 190 12.26 -6.93 36.85
C GLY A 190 11.42 -5.66 36.91
N GLY A 191 12.08 -4.51 36.75
CA GLY A 191 11.45 -3.19 36.65
C GLY A 191 11.07 -2.78 35.23
N ASP A 192 11.23 -3.70 34.26
CA ASP A 192 11.04 -3.44 32.85
C ASP A 192 9.64 -3.83 32.38
N PHE A 193 9.02 -2.93 31.61
CA PHE A 193 7.64 -3.07 31.17
C PHE A 193 7.50 -3.15 29.66
N GLY A 194 8.61 -3.23 28.91
CA GLY A 194 8.61 -3.41 27.46
C GLY A 194 8.61 -2.12 26.64
N ALA A 195 8.67 -0.97 27.31
CA ALA A 195 8.70 0.34 26.66
C ALA A 195 10.13 0.75 26.26
N LEU A 196 10.26 1.46 25.14
CA LEU A 196 11.51 2.01 24.61
C LEU A 196 11.39 3.54 24.51
N ALA A 197 12.49 4.26 24.73
CA ALA A 197 12.56 5.70 24.56
C ALA A 197 13.00 6.01 23.12
N LEU A 198 12.04 6.22 22.21
CA LEU A 198 12.30 6.49 20.80
C LEU A 198 12.56 7.98 20.58
N ASP A 199 11.56 8.83 20.83
CA ASP A 199 11.67 10.28 20.63
C ASP A 199 12.14 11.03 21.91
N GLY A 200 12.79 10.30 22.81
CA GLY A 200 13.25 10.78 24.09
C GLY A 200 12.51 10.14 25.26
N THR A 201 12.98 10.43 26.48
CA THR A 201 12.41 9.81 27.67
C THR A 201 11.18 10.57 28.18
N GLY A 202 10.31 9.86 28.89
CA GLY A 202 9.21 10.46 29.66
C GLY A 202 7.82 10.09 29.14
N ALA A 203 6.83 10.25 30.02
CA ALA A 203 5.45 9.81 29.79
C ALA A 203 4.77 10.50 28.59
N SER A 204 5.06 11.78 28.34
CA SER A 204 4.47 12.52 27.22
C SER A 204 4.98 12.01 25.88
N ASN A 205 6.31 11.96 25.71
CA ASN A 205 6.94 11.45 24.48
C ASN A 205 6.49 10.01 24.21
N TYR A 206 6.47 9.17 25.25
CA TYR A 206 5.98 7.80 25.15
C TYR A 206 4.51 7.72 24.68
N ARG A 207 3.62 8.55 25.22
CA ARG A 207 2.22 8.61 24.75
C ARG A 207 2.15 9.05 23.29
N ASP A 208 2.88 10.10 22.93
CA ASP A 208 2.84 10.65 21.57
C ASP A 208 3.41 9.68 20.54
N ASP A 209 4.45 8.92 20.91
CA ASP A 209 5.01 7.81 20.13
C ASP A 209 3.99 6.67 19.95
N ILE A 210 3.12 6.40 20.93
CA ILE A 210 2.02 5.43 20.73
C ILE A 210 1.03 5.96 19.69
N VAL A 211 0.64 7.23 19.78
CA VAL A 211 -0.38 7.82 18.90
C VAL A 211 0.11 7.92 17.47
N ASN A 212 1.27 8.55 17.26
CA ASN A 212 1.76 8.93 15.94
C ASN A 212 2.88 8.02 15.42
N GLY A 213 3.50 7.22 16.29
CA GLY A 213 4.78 6.59 16.01
C GLY A 213 5.93 7.60 16.08
N SER A 214 7.16 7.08 16.13
CA SER A 214 8.37 7.90 16.26
C SER A 214 8.53 8.89 15.11
N THR A 215 8.90 10.12 15.43
CA THR A 215 9.33 11.13 14.46
C THR A 215 10.77 10.86 14.01
N GLN A 216 11.60 10.32 14.91
CA GLN A 216 12.94 9.87 14.55
C GLN A 216 12.91 8.63 13.67
N LYS A 217 13.91 8.54 12.79
CA LYS A 217 14.13 7.37 11.93
C LYS A 217 15.03 6.37 12.64
N PHE A 218 14.59 5.12 12.69
CA PHE A 218 15.37 4.02 13.22
C PHE A 218 15.72 3.01 12.13
N ALA A 219 16.89 2.38 12.25
CA ALA A 219 17.34 1.32 11.35
C ALA A 219 17.81 0.09 12.11
N LYS A 220 17.82 -1.06 11.42
CA LYS A 220 18.44 -2.29 11.95
C LYS A 220 19.90 -2.03 12.34
N GLY A 221 20.28 -2.52 13.51
CA GLY A 221 21.61 -2.37 14.11
C GLY A 221 21.76 -1.14 15.00
N GLN A 222 20.79 -0.22 14.99
CA GLN A 222 20.81 0.95 15.87
C GLN A 222 20.51 0.56 17.32
N LYS A 223 21.10 1.32 18.26
CA LYS A 223 20.85 1.17 19.69
C LYS A 223 19.74 2.11 20.14
N VAL A 224 18.91 1.65 21.08
CA VAL A 224 17.80 2.40 21.66
C VAL A 224 17.79 2.23 23.19
N GLU A 225 17.41 3.28 23.89
CA GLU A 225 17.32 3.28 25.35
C GLU A 225 15.99 2.66 25.80
N PRO A 226 15.96 1.86 26.88
CA PRO A 226 14.71 1.42 27.48
C PRO A 226 14.00 2.61 28.16
N GLN A 227 12.67 2.62 28.10
CA GLN A 227 11.87 3.60 28.83
C GLN A 227 11.53 3.07 30.21
N THR A 228 11.86 3.85 31.24
CA THR A 228 11.64 3.46 32.63
C THR A 228 10.20 3.73 33.08
N GLY A 229 9.72 2.94 34.04
CA GLY A 229 8.41 3.10 34.64
C GLY A 229 7.30 2.30 33.95
N ASN A 230 6.25 1.99 34.71
CA ASN A 230 5.15 1.16 34.22
C ASN A 230 4.25 1.90 33.20
N MET A 231 4.28 3.23 33.13
CA MET A 231 3.57 3.99 32.08
C MET A 231 2.08 3.65 31.88
N VAL A 232 1.37 3.20 32.93
CA VAL A 232 -0.02 2.72 32.85
C VAL A 232 -0.97 3.77 32.25
N GLY A 233 -0.98 4.98 32.82
CA GLY A 233 -1.83 6.07 32.32
C GLY A 233 -1.50 6.47 30.88
N PRO A 234 -0.23 6.81 30.56
CA PRO A 234 0.21 7.12 29.21
C PRO A 234 -0.07 6.02 28.17
N THR A 235 0.04 4.74 28.54
CA THR A 235 -0.32 3.63 27.66
C THR A 235 -1.80 3.66 27.30
N GLY A 236 -2.69 3.74 28.30
CA GLY A 236 -4.13 3.74 28.06
C GLY A 236 -4.58 4.98 27.26
N GLN A 237 -4.05 6.15 27.61
CA GLN A 237 -4.30 7.39 26.87
C GLN A 237 -3.82 7.28 25.41
N GLY A 238 -2.57 6.86 25.19
CA GLY A 238 -2.00 6.73 23.85
C GLY A 238 -2.75 5.74 22.97
N ILE A 239 -3.17 4.59 23.51
CA ILE A 239 -3.97 3.62 22.78
C ILE A 239 -5.36 4.18 22.47
N ALA A 240 -6.02 4.83 23.43
CA ALA A 240 -7.33 5.43 23.21
C ALA A 240 -7.28 6.52 22.12
N ASP A 241 -6.29 7.41 22.19
CA ASP A 241 -6.10 8.49 21.23
C ASP A 241 -5.72 7.95 19.84
N ARG A 242 -4.88 6.92 19.76
CA ARG A 242 -4.55 6.25 18.50
C ARG A 242 -5.79 5.62 17.86
N LEU A 243 -6.61 4.92 18.65
CA LEU A 243 -7.83 4.28 18.16
C LEU A 243 -8.96 5.27 17.85
N ALA A 244 -8.85 6.53 18.29
CA ALA A 244 -9.74 7.62 17.91
C ALA A 244 -9.42 8.19 16.52
N ILE A 245 -8.24 7.90 15.96
CA ILE A 245 -7.90 8.27 14.58
C ILE A 245 -8.84 7.54 13.62
N ALA A 246 -9.42 8.27 12.67
CA ALA A 246 -10.36 7.68 11.72
C ALA A 246 -9.66 6.59 10.88
N PRO A 247 -10.22 5.36 10.81
CA PRO A 247 -9.68 4.32 9.95
C PRO A 247 -9.89 4.67 8.46
N PRO A 248 -9.11 4.07 7.54
CA PRO A 248 -9.27 4.31 6.12
C PRO A 248 -10.68 3.94 5.65
N SER A 249 -11.23 4.69 4.69
CA SER A 249 -12.60 4.47 4.17
C SER A 249 -12.80 3.10 3.54
N THR A 250 -11.73 2.50 3.02
CA THR A 250 -11.67 1.14 2.48
C THR A 250 -11.77 0.06 3.55
N CYS A 251 -11.55 0.39 4.83
CA CYS A 251 -11.53 -0.55 5.94
C CYS A 251 -11.96 0.14 7.24
N ASN A 252 -13.23 0.53 7.31
CA ASN A 252 -13.80 1.34 8.40
C ASN A 252 -14.33 0.51 9.58
N THR A 253 -13.61 -0.53 9.98
CA THR A 253 -14.02 -1.52 10.97
C THR A 253 -12.96 -1.70 12.03
N ASN A 254 -13.37 -2.14 13.23
CA ASN A 254 -12.47 -2.54 14.31
C ASN A 254 -12.34 -4.07 14.44
N ASP A 255 -13.06 -4.84 13.63
CA ASP A 255 -13.02 -6.30 13.67
C ASP A 255 -11.71 -6.83 13.10
N ARG A 256 -10.97 -7.59 13.93
CA ARG A 256 -9.72 -8.27 13.54
C ARG A 256 -9.90 -9.13 12.28
N ASN A 257 -11.04 -9.80 12.11
CA ASN A 257 -11.26 -10.70 10.96
C ASN A 257 -11.60 -9.97 9.66
N GLN A 258 -11.90 -8.68 9.74
CA GLN A 258 -12.09 -7.83 8.56
C GLN A 258 -10.81 -7.05 8.22
N ILE A 259 -9.96 -6.79 9.21
CA ILE A 259 -8.66 -6.11 9.03
C ILE A 259 -7.57 -7.10 8.62
N LEU A 260 -7.60 -8.32 9.16
CA LEU A 260 -6.61 -9.37 8.92
C LEU A 260 -7.24 -10.59 8.27
N LYS A 261 -6.45 -11.27 7.45
CA LYS A 261 -6.75 -12.58 6.88
C LYS A 261 -5.65 -13.58 7.25
N THR A 262 -6.05 -14.81 7.52
CA THR A 262 -5.10 -15.91 7.75
C THR A 262 -5.16 -16.89 6.58
N VAL A 263 -4.05 -17.06 5.87
CA VAL A 263 -3.93 -17.99 4.74
C VAL A 263 -2.70 -18.87 4.96
N GLY A 264 -2.88 -20.20 4.88
CA GLY A 264 -1.77 -21.15 5.09
C GLY A 264 -1.07 -21.01 6.45
N GLY A 265 -1.81 -20.61 7.49
CA GLY A 265 -1.27 -20.40 8.83
C GLY A 265 -0.52 -19.08 9.04
N LYS A 266 -0.46 -18.18 8.04
CA LYS A 266 0.15 -16.84 8.17
C LYS A 266 -0.91 -15.75 8.21
N THR A 267 -0.76 -14.82 9.16
CA THR A 267 -1.65 -13.65 9.28
C THR A 267 -1.13 -12.51 8.41
N SER A 268 -2.02 -11.91 7.62
CA SER A 268 -1.74 -10.83 6.67
C SER A 268 -2.80 -9.75 6.80
N ILE A 269 -2.49 -8.53 6.38
CA ILE A 269 -3.48 -7.44 6.32
C ILE A 269 -4.38 -7.64 5.09
N VAL A 270 -5.67 -7.35 5.23
CA VAL A 270 -6.61 -7.24 4.11
C VAL A 270 -6.30 -5.97 3.32
N SER A 271 -6.29 -6.06 1.99
CA SER A 271 -5.93 -4.91 1.17
C SER A 271 -6.86 -3.71 1.43
N GLY A 272 -6.30 -2.52 1.62
CA GLY A 272 -7.03 -1.31 2.01
C GLY A 272 -7.10 -1.07 3.52
N CYS A 273 -6.57 -1.98 4.36
CA CYS A 273 -6.50 -1.83 5.81
C CYS A 273 -5.09 -1.48 6.32
N GLU A 274 -4.13 -1.18 5.46
CA GLU A 274 -2.70 -1.11 5.83
C GLU A 274 -2.37 0.14 6.65
N ASN A 275 -3.11 1.22 6.43
CA ASN A 275 -3.01 2.46 7.22
C ASN A 275 -3.99 2.47 8.41
N HIS A 276 -4.55 1.33 8.77
CA HIS A 276 -5.47 1.26 9.90
C HIS A 276 -4.73 1.56 11.22
N PRO A 277 -5.31 2.34 12.17
CA PRO A 277 -4.62 2.70 13.42
C PRO A 277 -4.19 1.51 14.27
N ARG A 278 -4.80 0.33 14.07
CA ARG A 278 -4.41 -0.92 14.74
C ARG A 278 -3.16 -1.58 14.16
N ILE A 279 -2.67 -1.15 13.00
CA ILE A 279 -1.43 -1.68 12.42
C ILE A 279 -0.27 -0.87 13.01
N LEU A 280 0.67 -1.58 13.62
CA LEU A 280 1.82 -1.03 14.33
C LEU A 280 3.11 -1.51 13.69
N ILE A 281 4.12 -0.63 13.67
CA ILE A 281 5.50 -0.99 13.35
C ILE A 281 6.29 -0.97 14.65
N ILE A 282 6.91 -2.09 15.00
CA ILE A 282 7.53 -2.30 16.31
C ILE A 282 8.97 -2.75 16.11
N PRO A 283 9.95 -2.15 16.82
CA PRO A 283 11.32 -2.62 16.77
C PRO A 283 11.41 -4.00 17.42
N VAL A 284 12.07 -4.91 16.72
CA VAL A 284 12.50 -6.18 17.29
C VAL A 284 13.88 -5.95 17.91
N VAL A 285 14.00 -6.20 19.21
CA VAL A 285 15.23 -5.92 19.97
C VAL A 285 15.83 -7.19 20.55
N ASP A 286 17.15 -7.18 20.79
CA ASP A 286 17.87 -8.28 21.42
C ASP A 286 17.48 -8.49 22.90
N LYS A 287 17.23 -7.39 23.62
CA LYS A 287 16.84 -7.39 25.04
C LYS A 287 16.12 -6.11 25.43
N ILE A 288 15.45 -6.14 26.58
CA ILE A 288 15.08 -4.96 27.36
C ILE A 288 15.52 -5.28 28.78
N ASP A 289 16.48 -4.50 29.28
CA ASP A 289 17.21 -4.76 30.52
C ASP A 289 17.77 -3.43 31.05
N ASN A 290 16.93 -2.62 31.67
CA ASN A 290 17.27 -1.26 32.10
C ASN A 290 18.39 -1.26 33.17
N PRO A 291 19.48 -0.45 33.03
CA PRO A 291 19.67 0.66 32.08
C PRO A 291 20.48 0.32 30.82
N ALA A 292 20.66 -0.95 30.49
CA ALA A 292 21.38 -1.33 29.28
C ALA A 292 20.56 -1.00 28.02
N VAL A 293 21.23 -0.37 27.05
CA VAL A 293 20.70 -0.16 25.71
C VAL A 293 20.36 -1.46 24.99
N SER A 294 19.27 -1.41 24.24
CA SER A 294 18.79 -2.47 23.34
C SER A 294 19.31 -2.25 21.93
N THR A 295 19.62 -3.32 21.19
CA THR A 295 19.97 -3.26 19.76
C THR A 295 18.77 -3.68 18.92
N ILE A 296 18.41 -2.86 17.93
CA ILE A 296 17.37 -3.20 16.96
C ILE A 296 17.89 -4.30 16.02
N LEU A 297 17.31 -5.49 16.11
CA LEU A 297 17.60 -6.62 15.23
C LEU A 297 16.79 -6.57 13.93
N GLY A 298 15.68 -5.83 13.92
CA GLY A 298 14.78 -5.65 12.79
C GLY A 298 13.47 -5.02 13.25
N PHE A 299 12.42 -5.20 12.45
CA PHE A 299 11.10 -4.66 12.76
C PHE A 299 10.01 -5.70 12.54
N ALA A 300 8.92 -5.57 13.30
CA ALA A 300 7.74 -6.41 13.23
C ALA A 300 6.51 -5.56 12.97
N PHE A 301 5.62 -6.09 12.14
CA PHE A 301 4.29 -5.54 11.99
C PHE A 301 3.36 -6.28 12.94
N MET A 302 2.59 -5.51 13.69
CA MET A 302 1.74 -6.05 14.74
C MET A 302 0.34 -5.45 14.62
N PHE A 303 -0.68 -6.27 14.81
CA PHE A 303 -2.05 -5.81 14.98
C PHE A 303 -2.33 -5.54 16.45
N LEU A 304 -2.86 -4.37 16.78
CA LEU A 304 -3.23 -3.97 18.13
C LEU A 304 -4.64 -4.46 18.48
N HIS A 305 -4.73 -5.38 19.45
CA HIS A 305 -6.02 -5.71 20.06
C HIS A 305 -6.47 -4.60 21.01
N GLY A 306 -5.54 -4.13 21.85
CA GLY A 306 -5.78 -3.08 22.83
C GLY A 306 -4.97 -3.34 24.10
N GLU A 307 -5.49 -2.82 25.21
CA GLU A 307 -4.95 -3.08 26.53
C GLU A 307 -5.80 -4.07 27.32
N ALA A 308 -5.18 -4.78 28.24
CA ALA A 308 -5.83 -5.67 29.19
C ALA A 308 -5.29 -5.41 30.61
N GLY A 309 -6.09 -5.73 31.63
CA GLY A 309 -5.74 -5.52 33.04
C GLY A 309 -6.30 -4.23 33.65
N GLY A 310 -5.93 -3.95 34.90
CA GLY A 310 -6.38 -2.78 35.66
C GLY A 310 -5.55 -2.57 36.93
N GLY A 311 -5.67 -1.39 37.56
CA GLY A 311 -5.05 -1.11 38.86
C GLY A 311 -3.51 -1.21 38.92
N GLY A 312 -2.82 -0.94 37.80
CA GLY A 312 -1.35 -1.06 37.71
C GLY A 312 -0.84 -2.26 36.91
N HIS A 313 -1.73 -3.17 36.51
CA HIS A 313 -1.38 -4.40 35.79
C HIS A 313 -1.68 -4.31 34.28
N THR A 314 -1.56 -3.12 33.68
CA THR A 314 -1.89 -2.90 32.27
C THR A 314 -0.88 -3.58 31.34
N SER A 315 -1.38 -4.48 30.49
CA SER A 315 -0.64 -5.13 29.42
C SER A 315 -1.16 -4.73 28.05
N VAL A 316 -0.28 -4.64 27.05
CA VAL A 316 -0.67 -4.38 25.66
C VAL A 316 -0.63 -5.66 24.86
N GLU A 317 -1.77 -6.05 24.31
CA GLU A 317 -1.96 -7.27 23.53
C GLU A 317 -1.94 -6.96 22.04
N THR A 318 -1.14 -7.72 21.31
CA THR A 318 -0.97 -7.59 19.86
C THR A 318 -0.93 -8.94 19.16
N GLU A 319 -0.99 -8.98 17.84
CA GLU A 319 -0.80 -10.20 17.04
C GLU A 319 0.24 -9.93 15.96
N PHE A 320 1.14 -10.89 15.71
CA PHE A 320 2.14 -10.75 14.65
C PHE A 320 1.50 -10.79 13.25
N VAL A 321 1.97 -9.91 12.36
CA VAL A 321 1.48 -9.76 10.98
C VAL A 321 2.65 -9.87 10.00
N SER A 322 2.51 -10.76 9.01
CA SER A 322 3.61 -11.07 8.08
C SER A 322 3.69 -10.14 6.87
N PHE A 323 2.66 -9.34 6.57
CA PHE A 323 2.54 -8.63 5.30
C PHE A 323 2.00 -7.22 5.44
N VAL A 324 2.72 -6.25 4.88
CA VAL A 324 2.32 -4.83 4.81
C VAL A 324 2.66 -4.25 3.43
N THR A 325 1.88 -3.27 2.97
CA THR A 325 2.15 -2.47 1.76
C THR A 325 3.41 -1.59 1.88
N ALA A 326 3.67 -0.81 0.83
CA ALA A 326 4.70 0.20 0.84
C ALA A 326 4.39 1.27 1.89
N ILE A 327 5.39 1.56 2.72
CA ILE A 327 5.39 2.55 3.76
C ILE A 327 6.18 3.74 3.21
N PRO A 328 5.56 4.92 3.09
CA PRO A 328 6.25 6.11 2.62
C PRO A 328 7.52 6.40 3.44
N GLY A 329 8.64 6.64 2.75
CA GLY A 329 9.91 7.01 3.39
C GLY A 329 10.65 5.86 4.09
N ALA A 330 10.16 4.62 3.99
CA ALA A 330 10.82 3.44 4.55
C ALA A 330 11.94 2.90 3.65
N THR A 331 12.90 2.24 4.29
CA THR A 331 13.99 1.53 3.62
C THR A 331 13.71 0.04 3.60
N TYR A 332 13.98 -0.61 2.47
CA TYR A 332 13.68 -2.02 2.25
C TYR A 332 14.89 -2.75 1.68
N ASN A 333 15.11 -3.96 2.18
CA ASN A 333 16.08 -4.90 1.61
C ASN A 333 15.34 -6.07 0.94
N GLY A 334 16.05 -6.84 0.10
CA GLY A 334 15.52 -8.10 -0.42
C GLY A 334 15.06 -9.02 0.72
N PRO A 335 14.04 -9.87 0.51
CA PRO A 335 13.44 -10.65 1.58
C PRO A 335 14.46 -11.66 2.10
N ALA A 336 14.91 -11.54 3.35
CA ALA A 336 15.82 -12.52 3.92
C ALA A 336 15.06 -13.82 4.20
N ASN A 337 15.64 -14.97 3.81
CA ASN A 337 15.07 -16.30 4.09
C ASN A 337 14.81 -16.47 5.59
N GLY A 338 13.54 -16.36 6.01
CA GLY A 338 13.12 -16.53 7.41
C GLY A 338 12.77 -15.24 8.16
N SER A 339 12.83 -14.05 7.53
CA SER A 339 12.28 -12.84 8.17
C SER A 339 10.75 -12.91 8.20
N SER A 340 10.19 -12.88 9.41
CA SER A 340 8.74 -13.04 9.60
C SER A 340 7.94 -11.81 9.14
N SER A 341 8.60 -10.65 9.02
CA SER A 341 8.00 -9.35 8.69
C SER A 341 8.36 -8.96 7.26
N THR A 342 7.49 -9.27 6.30
CA THR A 342 7.68 -8.85 4.92
C THR A 342 6.86 -7.61 4.63
N ALA A 343 7.43 -6.68 3.89
CA ALA A 343 6.75 -5.48 3.42
C ALA A 343 6.96 -5.33 1.91
N ILE A 344 5.90 -4.96 1.21
CA ILE A 344 5.85 -4.92 -0.25
C ILE A 344 6.23 -3.52 -0.71
N MET A 345 7.13 -3.39 -1.68
CA MET A 345 7.51 -2.13 -2.32
C MET A 345 7.06 -2.15 -3.78
N LEU A 346 6.40 -1.09 -4.23
CA LEU A 346 6.19 -0.85 -5.66
C LEU A 346 7.49 -0.34 -6.28
N VAL A 347 7.89 -0.94 -7.40
CA VAL A 347 9.07 -0.50 -8.16
C VAL A 347 8.56 -0.12 -9.54
N GLU A 348 8.50 1.19 -9.82
CA GLU A 348 8.13 1.70 -11.15
C GLU A 348 9.16 1.35 -12.22
#